data_AF-A0A1T5K1P2-F1
#
_entry.id   AF-A0A1T5K1P2-F1
#
_cell.length_a   1.000
_cell.length_b   1.000
_cell.length_c   1.000
_cell.angle_alpha   90.00
_cell.angle_beta   90.00
_cell.angle_gamma   90.00
#
_symmetry.space_group_name_H-M   'P 1'
#
loop_
_entity.id
_entity.type
_entity.pdbx_description
1 polymer ?
#
loop_
_entity_poly.entity_id
_entity_poly.type
_entity_poly.pdbx_seq_one_letter_code
_entity_poly.pdbx_strand_id
1 'polypeptide(L)'
;MSFIQKLKKPFNLLHRSGRIVALILIILFPSVTKLLAQTTLERLEIPKKGFYILKEDSLIIDELVMNDSSNIILFRSSSASYIKVNKMIIGNQCWIIGTGRSGTYGIAGKDADQAYGPCTHGKVGKPGTNGTDGEPGKNLTLEIDYFESTQASPLLVRLNGGNGGDGGNGGHGGNANKSTTHCSCNGGNGSNGGNGGNGAAGGSLTFQCLKCPANILSSGTIKINLLGGYPGYGGEGGRGGSAGSGDQNSKPGIPGKVGTKGKKGQEGMYIYTKPGS
;
A
#
# COMPACT_ATOMS: atom_id res chain seq x y z
N MET A 1 -16.73 40.39 -21.52
CA MET A 1 -16.92 39.38 -22.58
C MET A 1 -17.69 38.21 -21.97
N SER A 2 -18.98 38.34 -21.62
CA SER A 2 -20.17 38.09 -22.45
C SER A 2 -19.97 37.11 -23.61
N PHE A 3 -20.47 35.87 -23.46
CA PHE A 3 -21.13 35.17 -24.56
C PHE A 3 -22.26 34.28 -24.02
N ILE A 4 -23.44 34.52 -24.59
CA ILE A 4 -24.74 33.93 -24.36
C ILE A 4 -24.91 32.78 -25.37
N GLN A 5 -25.55 31.66 -25.01
CA GLN A 5 -26.58 31.08 -25.90
C GLN A 5 -27.51 30.05 -25.20
N LYS A 6 -28.80 30.45 -25.17
CA LYS A 6 -30.03 29.68 -25.02
C LYS A 6 -30.34 28.90 -26.30
N LEU A 7 -31.03 27.75 -26.20
CA LEU A 7 -32.00 27.17 -27.14
C LEU A 7 -32.72 26.03 -26.37
N LYS A 8 -33.97 26.05 -25.90
CA LYS A 8 -35.32 26.32 -26.45
C LYS A 8 -35.88 25.22 -27.40
N LYS A 9 -36.38 24.13 -26.78
CA LYS A 9 -37.72 23.47 -26.89
C LYS A 9 -38.31 23.03 -28.28
N PRO A 10 -39.35 22.15 -28.29
CA PRO A 10 -39.44 20.96 -29.14
C PRO A 10 -40.35 21.11 -30.37
N PHE A 11 -40.34 20.12 -31.26
CA PHE A 11 -41.21 20.04 -32.43
C PHE A 11 -42.08 18.77 -32.43
N ASN A 12 -43.30 18.94 -32.94
CA ASN A 12 -44.49 18.08 -32.78
C ASN A 12 -44.58 16.87 -33.72
N LEU A 13 -45.43 15.93 -33.25
CA LEU A 13 -46.32 15.00 -33.98
C LEU A 13 -46.51 15.23 -35.49
N LEU A 14 -46.52 14.13 -36.26
CA LEU A 14 -47.64 13.87 -37.19
C LEU A 14 -47.82 12.38 -37.51
N HIS A 15 -49.09 11.99 -37.45
CA HIS A 15 -49.71 10.70 -37.75
C HIS A 15 -49.68 10.41 -39.27
N ARG A 16 -49.45 9.16 -39.70
CA ARG A 16 -50.15 8.62 -40.87
C ARG A 16 -50.26 7.09 -40.87
N SER A 17 -51.51 6.68 -40.94
CA SER A 17 -52.10 5.35 -41.06
C SER A 17 -51.96 4.75 -42.47
N GLY A 18 -51.88 3.43 -42.59
CA GLY A 18 -52.08 2.75 -43.87
C GLY A 18 -51.68 1.27 -43.86
N ARG A 19 -52.67 0.40 -43.67
CA ARG A 19 -52.62 -1.08 -43.65
C ARG A 19 -52.10 -1.67 -44.97
N ILE A 20 -51.52 -2.89 -44.94
CA ILE A 20 -51.93 -4.10 -45.70
C ILE A 20 -50.80 -5.16 -45.79
N VAL A 21 -51.04 -6.31 -45.12
CA VAL A 21 -50.84 -7.71 -45.56
C VAL A 21 -49.42 -8.26 -45.85
N ALA A 22 -48.98 -9.22 -45.02
CA ALA A 22 -48.59 -10.61 -45.39
C ALA A 22 -47.77 -11.24 -44.24
N LEU A 23 -48.33 -12.14 -43.43
CA LEU A 23 -48.34 -13.61 -43.58
C LEU A 23 -46.95 -14.30 -43.46
N ILE A 24 -46.75 -14.99 -42.33
CA ILE A 24 -46.00 -16.24 -42.13
C ILE A 24 -44.46 -16.21 -42.25
N LEU A 25 -43.76 -16.25 -41.10
CA LEU A 25 -42.82 -17.35 -40.82
C LEU A 25 -42.64 -17.56 -39.31
N ILE A 26 -43.01 -18.76 -38.89
CA ILE A 26 -42.99 -19.32 -37.55
C ILE A 26 -41.62 -20.00 -37.33
N ILE A 27 -41.01 -19.71 -36.18
CA ILE A 27 -40.11 -20.57 -35.39
C ILE A 27 -38.80 -21.03 -36.06
N LEU A 28 -37.66 -20.56 -35.53
CA LEU A 28 -36.43 -21.31 -35.20
C LEU A 28 -35.25 -20.33 -35.07
N PHE A 29 -35.31 -19.40 -34.13
CA PHE A 29 -34.05 -18.91 -33.54
C PHE A 29 -33.86 -19.72 -32.27
N PRO A 30 -33.05 -20.80 -32.27
CA PRO A 30 -32.58 -21.33 -31.01
C PRO A 30 -31.86 -20.17 -30.34
N SER A 31 -32.38 -19.76 -29.19
CA SER A 31 -31.65 -18.96 -28.22
C SER A 31 -30.35 -19.70 -27.96
N VAL A 32 -29.30 -19.38 -28.72
CA VAL A 32 -27.93 -19.79 -28.43
C VAL A 32 -27.58 -19.01 -27.17
N THR A 33 -28.04 -19.52 -26.04
CA THR A 33 -27.47 -19.23 -24.74
C THR A 33 -26.02 -19.65 -24.87
N LYS A 34 -25.16 -18.67 -25.16
CA LYS A 34 -23.73 -18.82 -24.96
C LYS A 34 -23.57 -19.12 -23.49
N LEU A 35 -23.50 -20.41 -23.15
CA LEU A 35 -22.95 -20.89 -21.91
C LEU A 35 -21.64 -20.11 -21.78
N LEU A 36 -21.54 -19.24 -20.78
CA LEU A 36 -20.29 -18.59 -20.43
C LEU A 36 -19.40 -19.70 -19.88
N ALA A 37 -18.79 -20.47 -20.80
CA ALA A 37 -17.66 -21.30 -20.48
C ALA A 37 -16.58 -20.32 -20.01
N GLN A 38 -16.42 -20.24 -18.69
CA GLN A 38 -15.34 -19.51 -18.07
C GLN A 38 -14.06 -20.07 -18.71
N THR A 39 -13.41 -19.27 -19.55
CA THR A 39 -12.26 -19.72 -20.32
C THR A 39 -11.10 -19.88 -19.35
N THR A 40 -10.95 -21.07 -18.77
CA THR A 40 -9.78 -21.42 -17.99
C THR A 40 -8.58 -21.36 -18.92
N LEU A 41 -7.57 -20.59 -18.55
CA LEU A 41 -6.33 -20.57 -19.31
C LEU A 41 -5.66 -21.93 -19.10
N GLU A 42 -5.54 -22.71 -20.17
CA GLU A 42 -5.01 -24.09 -20.12
C GLU A 42 -3.59 -24.13 -19.53
N ARG A 43 -2.76 -23.14 -19.87
CA ARG A 43 -1.37 -23.08 -19.39
C ARG A 43 -0.88 -21.66 -19.23
N LEU A 44 -0.31 -21.37 -18.07
CA LEU A 44 0.48 -20.18 -17.81
C LEU A 44 1.93 -20.59 -17.56
N GLU A 45 2.83 -20.17 -18.46
CA GLU A 45 4.27 -20.35 -18.27
C GLU A 45 4.94 -19.00 -18.02
N ILE A 46 5.60 -18.89 -16.87
CA ILE A 46 6.41 -17.73 -16.52
C ILE A 46 7.86 -18.07 -16.89
N PRO A 47 8.50 -17.30 -17.78
CA PRO A 47 9.85 -17.59 -18.22
C PRO A 47 10.86 -17.42 -17.07
N LYS A 48 12.06 -17.98 -17.24
CA LYS A 48 13.16 -17.84 -16.28
C LYS A 48 13.42 -16.37 -15.96
N LYS A 49 13.49 -16.02 -14.67
CA LYS A 49 13.60 -14.64 -14.15
C LYS A 49 12.43 -13.71 -14.55
N GLY A 50 11.36 -14.27 -15.13
CA GLY A 50 10.18 -13.53 -15.56
C GLY A 50 9.28 -13.15 -14.39
N PHE A 51 8.31 -12.29 -14.69
CA PHE A 51 7.28 -11.90 -13.74
C PHE A 51 5.90 -11.99 -14.40
N TYR A 52 4.92 -12.45 -13.61
CA TYR A 52 3.51 -12.38 -13.96
C TYR A 52 2.80 -11.49 -12.93
N ILE A 53 2.20 -10.40 -13.39
CA ILE A 53 1.38 -9.54 -12.55
C ILE A 53 -0.06 -10.03 -12.68
N LEU A 54 -0.62 -10.46 -11.56
CA LEU A 54 -2.02 -10.81 -11.49
C LEU A 54 -2.84 -9.54 -11.78
N LYS A 55 -3.70 -9.58 -12.80
CA LYS A 55 -4.51 -8.41 -13.23
C LYS A 55 -5.87 -8.34 -12.53
N GLU A 56 -6.34 -9.47 -12.05
CA GLU A 56 -7.63 -9.66 -11.39
C GLU A 56 -7.40 -10.23 -9.99
N ASP A 57 -8.48 -10.47 -9.24
CA ASP A 57 -8.36 -11.04 -7.90
C ASP A 57 -8.21 -12.56 -7.93
N SER A 58 -8.50 -13.19 -9.07
CA SER A 58 -8.44 -14.64 -9.26
C SER A 58 -7.59 -15.06 -10.46
N LEU A 59 -6.91 -16.20 -10.32
CA LEU A 59 -6.24 -16.93 -11.39
C LEU A 59 -6.68 -18.39 -11.30
N ILE A 60 -7.37 -18.87 -12.32
CA ILE A 60 -7.83 -20.26 -12.42
C ILE A 60 -7.29 -20.83 -13.72
N ILE A 61 -6.35 -21.77 -13.61
CA ILE A 61 -5.59 -22.32 -14.74
C ILE A 61 -5.35 -23.81 -14.56
N ASP A 62 -5.23 -24.56 -15.66
CA ASP A 62 -4.95 -25.99 -15.57
C ASP A 62 -3.48 -26.24 -15.20
N GLU A 63 -2.54 -25.64 -15.93
CA GLU A 63 -1.12 -25.80 -15.67
C GLU A 63 -0.42 -24.45 -15.41
N LEU A 64 0.29 -24.35 -14.28
CA LEU A 64 1.20 -23.25 -13.95
C LEU A 64 2.64 -23.74 -13.99
N VAL A 65 3.44 -23.21 -14.91
CA VAL A 65 4.88 -23.48 -14.98
C VAL A 65 5.65 -22.23 -14.58
N MET A 66 6.31 -22.29 -13.42
CA MET A 66 7.19 -21.24 -12.93
C MET A 66 8.64 -21.66 -13.17
N ASN A 67 9.30 -21.13 -14.21
CA ASN A 67 10.72 -21.39 -14.45
C ASN A 67 11.61 -20.74 -13.36
N ASP A 68 12.89 -21.09 -13.32
CA ASP A 68 13.85 -20.59 -12.32
C ASP A 68 13.75 -19.08 -12.08
N SER A 69 13.68 -18.69 -10.80
CA SER A 69 13.66 -17.31 -10.32
C SER A 69 12.49 -16.48 -10.86
N SER A 70 11.42 -17.14 -11.31
CA SER A 70 10.21 -16.46 -11.76
C SER A 70 9.34 -16.00 -10.59
N ASN A 71 8.52 -14.98 -10.84
CA ASN A 71 7.75 -14.30 -9.81
C ASN A 71 6.29 -14.15 -10.22
N ILE A 72 5.36 -14.42 -9.29
CA ILE A 72 3.98 -13.96 -9.37
C ILE A 72 3.85 -12.76 -8.45
N ILE A 73 3.30 -11.66 -8.96
CA ILE A 73 3.04 -10.43 -8.21
C ILE A 73 1.53 -10.29 -8.07
N LEU A 74 1.03 -10.32 -6.83
CA LEU A 74 -0.39 -10.15 -6.54
C LEU A 74 -0.84 -8.71 -6.84
N PHE A 75 -2.07 -8.55 -7.33
CA PHE A 75 -2.55 -7.25 -7.78
C PHE A 75 -2.65 -6.25 -6.62
N ARG A 76 -2.33 -4.99 -6.88
CA ARG A 76 -2.21 -3.98 -5.81
C ARG A 76 -3.55 -3.50 -5.27
N SER A 77 -4.61 -3.45 -6.08
CA SER A 77 -5.89 -2.88 -5.64
C SER A 77 -6.75 -3.84 -4.82
N SER A 78 -6.44 -5.15 -4.84
CA SER A 78 -7.23 -6.13 -4.11
C SER A 78 -6.64 -6.41 -2.74
N SER A 79 -7.48 -6.67 -1.75
CA SER A 79 -7.04 -7.10 -0.41
C SER A 79 -6.78 -8.61 -0.34
N ALA A 80 -7.34 -9.36 -1.28
CA ALA A 80 -7.23 -10.80 -1.39
C ALA A 80 -6.98 -11.25 -2.83
N SER A 81 -6.19 -12.30 -2.98
CA SER A 81 -5.98 -12.98 -4.25
C SER A 81 -6.28 -14.47 -4.10
N TYR A 82 -6.80 -15.05 -5.16
CA TYR A 82 -7.16 -16.47 -5.25
C TYR A 82 -6.45 -17.09 -6.44
N ILE A 83 -5.60 -18.09 -6.19
CA ILE A 83 -4.91 -18.83 -7.24
C ILE A 83 -5.30 -20.28 -7.12
N LYS A 84 -5.99 -20.80 -8.13
CA LYS A 84 -6.33 -22.21 -8.27
C LYS A 84 -5.62 -22.80 -9.48
N VAL A 85 -4.89 -23.88 -9.26
CA VAL A 85 -4.10 -24.56 -10.29
C VAL A 85 -4.30 -26.07 -10.19
N ASN A 86 -4.59 -26.73 -11.32
CA ASN A 86 -4.66 -28.19 -11.33
C ASN A 86 -3.26 -28.82 -11.23
N LYS A 87 -2.28 -28.30 -11.97
CA LYS A 87 -0.88 -28.72 -11.91
C LYS A 87 0.07 -27.53 -11.80
N MET A 88 0.80 -27.44 -10.69
CA MET A 88 1.84 -26.43 -10.49
C MET A 88 3.23 -27.07 -10.57
N ILE A 89 4.05 -26.59 -11.50
CA ILE A 89 5.44 -27.00 -11.69
C ILE A 89 6.34 -25.81 -11.37
N ILE A 90 7.28 -25.98 -10.44
CA ILE A 90 8.23 -24.94 -10.07
C ILE A 90 9.68 -25.31 -10.37
N GLY A 91 10.44 -24.31 -10.81
CA GLY A 91 11.89 -24.28 -10.87
C GLY A 91 12.50 -23.73 -9.59
N ASN A 92 13.79 -23.37 -9.66
CA ASN A 92 14.53 -22.90 -8.50
C ASN A 92 14.15 -21.47 -8.07
N GLN A 93 13.99 -21.23 -6.76
CA GLN A 93 13.85 -19.90 -6.17
C GLN A 93 12.67 -19.08 -6.74
N CYS A 94 11.53 -19.74 -6.95
CA CYS A 94 10.32 -19.08 -7.43
C CYS A 94 9.63 -18.30 -6.30
N TRP A 95 8.97 -17.19 -6.63
CA TRP A 95 8.31 -16.33 -5.64
C TRP A 95 6.84 -16.07 -5.96
N ILE A 96 6.02 -15.99 -4.91
CA ILE A 96 4.72 -15.34 -4.93
C ILE A 96 4.79 -14.14 -3.99
N ILE A 97 4.54 -12.94 -4.50
CA ILE A 97 4.82 -11.67 -3.82
C ILE A 97 3.53 -10.87 -3.67
N GLY A 98 3.14 -10.62 -2.42
CA GLY A 98 2.01 -9.80 -2.01
C GLY A 98 2.39 -8.84 -0.88
N THR A 99 3.55 -8.19 -0.98
CA THR A 99 4.05 -7.28 0.06
C THR A 99 3.34 -5.94 0.05
N GLY A 100 2.96 -5.46 1.22
CA GLY A 100 2.48 -4.09 1.44
C GLY A 100 3.57 -3.04 1.18
N ARG A 101 3.16 -1.84 0.76
CA ARG A 101 4.06 -0.71 0.53
C ARG A 101 4.46 -0.08 1.86
N SER A 102 5.72 0.27 2.02
CA SER A 102 6.15 1.08 3.16
C SER A 102 5.54 2.48 3.09
N GLY A 103 5.25 3.05 4.26
CA GLY A 103 4.87 4.43 4.41
C GLY A 103 6.01 5.38 4.04
N THR A 104 5.65 6.62 3.74
CA THR A 104 6.58 7.68 3.39
C THR A 104 7.06 8.40 4.64
N TYR A 105 8.31 8.83 4.61
CA TYR A 105 8.88 9.70 5.64
C TYR A 105 8.13 11.03 5.75
N GLY A 106 8.02 11.53 6.97
CA GLY A 106 7.60 12.88 7.25
C GLY A 106 8.64 13.90 6.78
N ILE A 107 8.16 15.09 6.44
CA ILE A 107 8.98 16.21 6.00
C ILE A 107 9.47 16.97 7.23
N ALA A 108 10.75 17.29 7.28
CA ALA A 108 11.30 18.12 8.35
C ALA A 108 10.70 19.53 8.32
N GLY A 109 10.42 20.05 9.51
CA GLY A 109 10.02 21.42 9.72
C GLY A 109 11.15 22.39 9.39
N LYS A 110 10.80 23.54 8.82
CA LYS A 110 11.75 24.61 8.53
C LYS A 110 12.13 25.35 9.82
N ASP A 111 13.42 25.58 10.01
CA ASP A 111 13.91 26.48 11.06
C ASP A 111 13.35 27.89 10.90
N ALA A 112 13.20 28.59 12.02
CA ALA A 112 12.78 29.97 12.02
C ALA A 112 13.94 30.90 11.59
N ASP A 113 13.60 31.97 10.88
CA ASP A 113 14.57 33.04 10.63
C ASP A 113 14.98 33.71 11.94
N GLN A 114 16.21 34.22 11.96
CA GLN A 114 16.73 34.99 13.08
C GLN A 114 16.02 36.36 13.17
N ALA A 115 15.89 36.88 14.39
CA ALA A 115 15.34 38.20 14.63
C ALA A 115 16.28 39.31 14.15
N TYR A 116 15.76 40.30 13.41
CA TYR A 116 16.52 41.46 12.96
C TYR A 116 15.96 42.75 13.57
N GLY A 117 16.86 43.60 14.09
CA GLY A 117 16.52 44.85 14.74
C GLY A 117 16.49 44.75 16.27
N PRO A 118 16.65 45.89 16.98
CA PRO A 118 16.58 45.91 18.44
C PRO A 118 15.19 45.48 18.91
N CYS A 119 15.11 45.00 20.15
CA CYS A 119 13.82 44.70 20.78
C CYS A 119 12.97 43.63 20.05
N THR A 120 13.59 42.72 19.29
CA THR A 120 12.86 41.75 18.44
C THR A 120 12.97 40.32 18.97
N HIS A 121 11.81 39.68 19.13
CA HIS A 121 11.69 38.28 19.53
C HIS A 121 12.15 37.32 18.43
N GLY A 122 12.69 36.18 18.86
CA GLY A 122 12.95 35.07 17.95
C GLY A 122 11.66 34.46 17.40
N LYS A 123 11.69 34.02 16.14
CA LYS A 123 10.54 33.38 15.50
C LYS A 123 10.44 31.91 15.89
N VAL A 124 9.23 31.35 15.87
CA VAL A 124 9.01 29.93 16.13
C VAL A 124 9.38 29.11 14.88
N GLY A 125 10.08 27.98 15.07
CA GLY A 125 10.35 27.04 13.98
C GLY A 125 9.06 26.40 13.45
N LYS A 126 9.08 25.73 12.31
CA LYS A 126 7.91 24.99 11.80
C LYS A 126 7.91 23.54 12.28
N PRO A 127 6.76 22.91 12.52
CA PRO A 127 6.70 21.50 12.90
C PRO A 127 7.14 20.58 11.77
N GLY A 128 7.71 19.43 12.13
CA GLY A 128 7.87 18.32 11.20
C GLY A 128 6.53 17.64 10.96
N THR A 129 6.36 16.99 9.80
CA THR A 129 5.14 16.24 9.51
C THR A 129 5.29 14.79 9.97
N ASN A 130 4.16 14.12 10.19
CA ASN A 130 4.17 12.70 10.52
C ASN A 130 4.65 11.88 9.31
N GLY A 131 5.27 10.74 9.59
CA GLY A 131 5.42 9.67 8.61
C GLY A 131 4.07 8.97 8.41
N THR A 132 3.87 8.37 7.24
CA THR A 132 2.63 7.64 6.95
C THR A 132 2.73 6.19 7.40
N ASP A 133 1.59 5.57 7.65
CA ASP A 133 1.52 4.14 7.92
C ASP A 133 1.94 3.32 6.69
N GLY A 134 2.42 2.11 6.93
CA GLY A 134 2.59 1.12 5.87
C GLY A 134 1.24 0.57 5.39
N GLU A 135 1.22 0.02 4.17
CA GLU A 135 0.07 -0.72 3.65
C GLU A 135 0.14 -2.19 4.06
N PRO A 136 -1.00 -2.87 4.30
CA PRO A 136 -1.03 -4.28 4.68
C PRO A 136 -0.52 -5.18 3.56
N GLY A 137 0.03 -6.33 3.96
CA GLY A 137 0.30 -7.45 3.04
C GLY A 137 -1.00 -8.02 2.45
N LYS A 138 -0.88 -8.71 1.32
CA LYS A 138 -2.03 -9.29 0.62
C LYS A 138 -2.40 -10.64 1.18
N ASN A 139 -3.71 -10.91 1.26
CA ASN A 139 -4.19 -12.24 1.56
C ASN A 139 -4.13 -13.10 0.29
N LEU A 140 -3.69 -14.34 0.42
CA LEU A 140 -3.61 -15.29 -0.69
C LEU A 140 -4.31 -16.58 -0.31
N THR A 141 -5.23 -17.02 -1.15
CA THR A 141 -5.70 -18.41 -1.16
C THR A 141 -5.04 -19.10 -2.34
N LEU A 142 -4.28 -20.15 -2.06
CA LEU A 142 -3.54 -20.95 -3.03
C LEU A 142 -4.05 -22.39 -2.97
N GLU A 143 -4.81 -22.79 -3.98
CA GLU A 143 -5.34 -24.14 -4.15
C GLU A 143 -4.59 -24.83 -5.28
N ILE A 144 -3.98 -25.98 -4.98
CA ILE A 144 -3.20 -26.75 -5.94
C ILE A 144 -3.65 -28.21 -5.90
N ASP A 145 -4.01 -28.79 -7.05
CA ASP A 145 -4.33 -30.22 -7.06
C ASP A 145 -3.06 -31.07 -7.07
N TYR A 146 -2.10 -30.77 -7.95
CA TYR A 146 -0.83 -31.47 -8.07
C TYR A 146 0.35 -30.49 -8.05
N PHE A 147 1.34 -30.76 -7.20
CA PHE A 147 2.52 -29.93 -7.02
C PHE A 147 3.79 -30.71 -7.38
N GLU A 148 4.57 -30.17 -8.31
CA GLU A 148 5.83 -30.73 -8.77
C GLU A 148 6.94 -29.70 -8.60
N SER A 149 7.99 -30.06 -7.87
CA SER A 149 9.22 -29.27 -7.82
C SER A 149 10.29 -29.98 -8.62
N THR A 150 10.78 -29.34 -9.66
CA THR A 150 11.85 -29.89 -10.50
C THR A 150 13.21 -29.94 -9.80
N GLN A 151 13.33 -29.28 -8.65
CA GLN A 151 14.59 -29.05 -7.94
C GLN A 151 14.40 -28.99 -6.41
N ALA A 152 15.51 -28.95 -5.65
CA ALA A 152 15.51 -28.91 -4.18
C ALA A 152 15.19 -27.53 -3.58
N SER A 153 14.99 -26.49 -4.39
CA SER A 153 14.70 -25.15 -3.88
C SER A 153 13.21 -24.97 -3.56
N PRO A 154 12.88 -24.21 -2.51
CA PRO A 154 11.49 -23.97 -2.12
C PRO A 154 10.77 -22.96 -3.02
N LEU A 155 9.44 -23.08 -3.09
CA LEU A 155 8.57 -21.96 -3.43
C LEU A 155 8.57 -20.96 -2.27
N LEU A 156 8.80 -19.69 -2.56
CA LEU A 156 8.86 -18.63 -1.56
C LEU A 156 7.58 -17.79 -1.65
N VAL A 157 6.77 -17.80 -0.60
CA VAL A 157 5.55 -16.97 -0.50
C VAL A 157 5.82 -15.82 0.45
N ARG A 158 5.76 -14.57 -0.04
CA ARG A 158 6.03 -13.37 0.75
C ARG A 158 4.83 -12.43 0.73
N LEU A 159 4.15 -12.32 1.87
CA LEU A 159 2.95 -11.49 2.07
C LEU A 159 3.15 -10.48 3.20
N ASN A 160 4.35 -9.91 3.32
CA ASN A 160 4.70 -9.02 4.44
C ASN A 160 3.91 -7.71 4.41
N GLY A 161 3.65 -7.14 5.59
CA GLY A 161 3.17 -5.76 5.73
C GLY A 161 4.26 -4.75 5.40
N GLY A 162 3.85 -3.56 4.95
CA GLY A 162 4.75 -2.43 4.75
C GLY A 162 5.20 -1.81 6.07
N ASN A 163 6.43 -1.28 6.10
CA ASN A 163 6.94 -0.55 7.26
C ASN A 163 6.26 0.82 7.38
N GLY A 164 6.11 1.35 8.60
CA GLY A 164 5.73 2.75 8.79
C GLY A 164 6.87 3.68 8.41
N GLY A 165 6.54 4.88 7.92
CA GLY A 165 7.52 5.93 7.65
C GLY A 165 7.93 6.67 8.93
N ASP A 166 9.18 7.11 9.03
CA ASP A 166 9.63 7.93 10.15
C ASP A 166 9.01 9.34 10.10
N GLY A 167 8.80 9.96 11.26
CA GLY A 167 8.34 11.34 11.36
C GLY A 167 9.45 12.34 11.05
N GLY A 168 9.09 13.52 10.53
CA GLY A 168 10.03 14.60 10.24
C GLY A 168 10.44 15.34 11.52
N ASN A 169 11.69 15.80 11.59
CA ASN A 169 12.15 16.61 12.72
C ASN A 169 11.45 17.98 12.75
N GLY A 170 11.24 18.54 13.93
CA GLY A 170 10.75 19.90 14.10
C GLY A 170 11.85 20.94 13.85
N GLY A 171 11.47 22.07 13.28
CA GLY A 171 12.37 23.19 13.03
C GLY A 171 12.77 23.91 14.31
N HIS A 172 14.00 24.41 14.34
CA HIS A 172 14.55 25.20 15.41
C HIS A 172 13.91 26.58 15.50
N GLY A 173 13.77 27.09 16.73
CA GLY A 173 13.37 28.47 16.96
C GLY A 173 14.51 29.44 16.67
N GLY A 174 14.17 30.63 16.18
CA GLY A 174 15.13 31.70 15.92
C GLY A 174 15.58 32.35 17.23
N ASN A 175 16.81 32.87 17.28
CA ASN A 175 17.28 33.62 18.43
C ASN A 175 16.65 35.02 18.45
N ALA A 176 16.47 35.56 19.65
CA ALA A 176 16.11 36.96 19.83
C ALA A 176 17.30 37.88 19.58
N ASN A 177 17.03 39.14 19.26
CA ASN A 177 18.07 40.17 19.13
C ASN A 177 18.37 40.84 20.49
N LYS A 178 19.31 41.78 20.53
CA LYS A 178 19.71 42.50 21.74
C LYS A 178 18.50 43.20 22.39
N SER A 179 18.32 42.90 23.67
CA SER A 179 17.34 43.54 24.55
C SER A 179 17.86 44.90 25.03
N THR A 180 16.97 45.77 25.48
CA THR A 180 17.31 47.07 26.07
C THR A 180 16.68 47.20 27.45
N THR A 181 17.03 48.25 28.20
CA THR A 181 16.36 48.58 29.47
C THR A 181 14.85 48.80 29.32
N HIS A 182 14.34 49.01 28.11
CA HIS A 182 12.93 49.27 27.82
C HIS A 182 12.21 48.09 27.14
N CYS A 183 12.91 46.98 26.83
CA CYS A 183 12.29 45.86 26.11
C CYS A 183 12.99 44.52 26.43
N SER A 184 12.18 43.47 26.59
CA SER A 184 12.64 42.09 26.72
C SER A 184 12.50 41.35 25.39
N CYS A 185 13.46 40.49 25.05
CA CYS A 185 13.49 39.75 23.78
C CYS A 185 13.64 38.26 24.05
N ASN A 186 12.52 37.56 24.04
CA ASN A 186 12.52 36.10 24.15
C ASN A 186 12.98 35.42 22.85
N GLY A 187 13.71 34.32 23.00
CA GLY A 187 14.01 33.41 21.90
C GLY A 187 12.75 32.72 21.39
N GLY A 188 12.76 32.36 20.11
CA GLY A 188 11.64 31.67 19.49
C GLY A 188 11.60 30.20 19.93
N ASN A 189 10.41 29.64 20.10
CA ASN A 189 10.29 28.24 20.45
C ASN A 189 10.72 27.34 19.29
N GLY A 190 11.32 26.20 19.62
CA GLY A 190 11.47 25.12 18.67
C GLY A 190 10.13 24.43 18.46
N SER A 191 9.97 23.83 17.29
CA SER A 191 8.73 23.16 16.91
C SER A 191 8.79 21.66 17.16
N ASN A 192 7.63 21.01 17.27
CA ASN A 192 7.58 19.56 17.52
C ASN A 192 8.04 18.76 16.31
N GLY A 193 8.63 17.59 16.57
CA GLY A 193 8.81 16.56 15.55
C GLY A 193 7.49 15.86 15.23
N GLY A 194 7.38 15.33 14.02
CA GLY A 194 6.25 14.52 13.59
C GLY A 194 6.32 13.10 14.17
N ASN A 195 5.17 12.45 14.30
CA ASN A 195 5.10 11.06 14.74
C ASN A 195 5.54 10.11 13.62
N GLY A 196 6.10 8.96 14.00
CA GLY A 196 6.34 7.85 13.09
C GLY A 196 5.04 7.13 12.74
N GLY A 197 4.94 6.66 11.51
CA GLY A 197 3.83 5.84 11.03
C GLY A 197 3.87 4.41 11.61
N ASN A 198 2.72 3.78 11.64
CA ASN A 198 2.58 2.39 12.06
C ASN A 198 3.07 1.44 10.95
N GLY A 199 3.72 0.35 11.36
CA GLY A 199 3.93 -0.80 10.48
C GLY A 199 2.61 -1.53 10.24
N ALA A 200 2.42 -2.03 9.02
CA ALA A 200 1.18 -2.68 8.63
C ALA A 200 1.16 -4.17 8.98
N ALA A 201 -0.03 -4.77 9.06
CA ALA A 201 -0.15 -6.21 9.23
C ALA A 201 0.41 -6.98 8.03
N GLY A 202 0.98 -8.16 8.29
CA GLY A 202 1.23 -9.18 7.27
C GLY A 202 -0.10 -9.73 6.73
N GLY A 203 -0.08 -10.19 5.49
CA GLY A 203 -1.21 -10.87 4.86
C GLY A 203 -1.37 -12.31 5.34
N SER A 204 -2.51 -12.92 5.03
CA SER A 204 -2.77 -14.33 5.34
C SER A 204 -2.54 -15.26 4.14
N LEU A 205 -2.18 -16.52 4.42
CA LEU A 205 -2.09 -17.57 3.41
C LEU A 205 -3.03 -18.72 3.75
N THR A 206 -4.03 -18.97 2.91
CA THR A 206 -4.77 -20.23 2.91
C THR A 206 -4.18 -21.12 1.84
N PHE A 207 -3.52 -22.20 2.26
CA PHE A 207 -2.91 -23.16 1.35
C PHE A 207 -3.70 -24.47 1.37
N GLN A 208 -4.16 -24.91 0.20
CA GLN A 208 -4.79 -26.21 0.04
C GLN A 208 -4.05 -27.00 -1.02
N CYS A 209 -3.75 -28.26 -0.71
CA CYS A 209 -3.26 -29.16 -1.73
C CYS A 209 -3.86 -30.56 -1.66
N LEU A 210 -4.43 -31.01 -2.78
CA LEU A 210 -5.15 -32.28 -2.85
C LEU A 210 -4.19 -33.48 -2.95
N LYS A 211 -3.27 -33.46 -3.92
CA LYS A 211 -2.35 -34.57 -4.24
C LYS A 211 -0.89 -34.25 -3.92
N CYS A 212 -0.64 -33.37 -2.94
CA CYS A 212 0.71 -33.10 -2.45
C CYS A 212 1.21 -34.17 -1.47
N PRO A 213 2.54 -34.35 -1.37
CA PRO A 213 3.15 -35.07 -0.24
C PRO A 213 2.66 -34.50 1.09
N ALA A 214 2.39 -35.38 2.07
CA ALA A 214 1.84 -34.98 3.37
C ALA A 214 2.75 -34.00 4.13
N ASN A 215 4.05 -34.03 3.85
CA ASN A 215 5.08 -33.21 4.49
C ASN A 215 5.46 -31.94 3.70
N ILE A 216 4.71 -31.51 2.69
CA ILE A 216 5.14 -30.39 1.80
C ILE A 216 5.54 -29.09 2.52
N LEU A 217 4.92 -28.78 3.67
CA LEU A 217 5.30 -27.62 4.48
C LEU A 217 6.49 -27.92 5.40
N SER A 218 6.52 -29.09 6.03
CA SER A 218 7.58 -29.47 6.98
C SER A 218 8.88 -29.89 6.29
N SER A 219 8.84 -30.33 5.04
CA SER A 219 10.01 -30.56 4.18
C SER A 219 10.70 -29.26 3.77
N GLY A 220 10.04 -28.12 4.00
CA GLY A 220 10.52 -26.82 3.54
C GLY A 220 10.39 -26.63 2.04
N THR A 221 9.57 -27.42 1.33
CA THR A 221 9.29 -27.25 -0.11
C THR A 221 8.57 -25.94 -0.40
N ILE A 222 7.82 -25.43 0.57
CA ILE A 222 7.24 -24.08 0.53
C ILE A 222 7.73 -23.34 1.78
N LYS A 223 8.33 -22.17 1.60
CA LYS A 223 8.67 -21.26 2.71
C LYS A 223 7.77 -20.04 2.67
N ILE A 224 7.20 -19.70 3.82
CA ILE A 224 6.19 -18.68 3.96
C ILE A 224 6.76 -17.54 4.82
N ASN A 225 6.60 -16.30 4.36
CA ASN A 225 6.97 -15.09 5.08
C ASN A 225 5.76 -14.16 5.15
N LEU A 226 5.21 -14.00 6.36
CA LEU A 226 4.01 -13.20 6.67
C LEU A 226 4.31 -12.13 7.72
N LEU A 227 5.50 -11.55 7.70
CA LEU A 227 5.91 -10.62 8.75
C LEU A 227 5.07 -9.33 8.72
N GLY A 228 4.72 -8.84 9.90
CA GLY A 228 4.21 -7.48 10.06
C GLY A 228 5.32 -6.45 9.80
N GLY A 229 4.94 -5.27 9.34
CA GLY A 229 5.85 -4.15 9.10
C GLY A 229 6.44 -3.59 10.40
N TYR A 230 7.65 -3.05 10.30
CA TYR A 230 8.28 -2.33 11.39
C TYR A 230 7.63 -0.95 11.60
N PRO A 231 7.57 -0.44 12.84
CA PRO A 231 7.12 0.92 13.11
C PRO A 231 8.14 1.97 12.63
N GLY A 232 7.64 3.11 12.18
CA GLY A 232 8.47 4.31 11.99
C GLY A 232 8.83 4.96 13.33
N TYR A 233 9.98 5.62 13.37
CA TYR A 233 10.44 6.42 14.50
C TYR A 233 9.79 7.80 14.49
N GLY A 234 9.58 8.40 15.67
CA GLY A 234 9.17 9.80 15.76
C GLY A 234 10.35 10.73 15.46
N GLY A 235 10.06 11.86 14.83
CA GLY A 235 11.05 12.91 14.58
C GLY A 235 11.43 13.65 15.84
N GLU A 236 12.65 14.20 15.87
CA GLU A 236 13.13 14.99 17.00
C GLU A 236 12.40 16.34 17.09
N GLY A 237 12.27 16.87 18.30
CA GLY A 237 11.80 18.24 18.50
C GLY A 237 12.89 19.26 18.19
N GLY A 238 12.51 20.39 17.59
CA GLY A 238 13.41 21.50 17.36
C GLY A 238 13.85 22.14 18.67
N ARG A 239 15.13 22.49 18.79
CA ARG A 239 15.65 23.35 19.87
C ARG A 239 14.99 24.73 19.88
N GLY A 240 14.80 25.31 21.07
CA GLY A 240 14.43 26.72 21.21
C GLY A 240 15.60 27.66 20.95
N GLY A 241 15.30 28.87 20.48
CA GLY A 241 16.28 29.92 20.24
C GLY A 241 16.73 30.60 21.54
N SER A 242 17.91 31.21 21.52
CA SER A 242 18.46 31.94 22.65
C SER A 242 17.69 33.25 22.92
N ALA A 243 17.67 33.64 24.19
CA ALA A 243 17.17 34.95 24.62
C ALA A 243 18.07 36.09 24.11
N GLY A 244 17.50 37.29 24.00
CA GLY A 244 18.23 38.52 23.74
C GLY A 244 19.12 38.92 24.91
N SER A 245 20.32 39.42 24.61
CA SER A 245 21.26 39.92 25.62
C SER A 245 20.88 41.33 26.07
N GLY A 246 21.03 41.65 27.37
CA GLY A 246 20.91 43.03 27.89
C GLY A 246 19.74 43.30 28.84
N ASP A 247 18.80 42.36 28.99
CA ASP A 247 17.70 42.45 29.97
C ASP A 247 17.55 41.11 30.71
N GLN A 248 17.38 41.16 32.03
CA GLN A 248 17.23 39.97 32.88
C GLN A 248 15.90 39.26 32.69
N ASN A 249 14.89 39.92 32.08
CA ASN A 249 13.57 39.32 31.86
C ASN A 249 13.45 38.54 30.55
N SER A 250 14.48 38.56 29.69
CA SER A 250 14.49 37.84 28.42
C SER A 250 14.67 36.33 28.64
N LYS A 251 13.82 35.51 28.03
CA LYS A 251 13.79 34.05 28.21
C LYS A 251 14.18 33.29 26.93
N PRO A 252 14.91 32.17 27.03
CA PRO A 252 15.14 31.31 25.88
C PRO A 252 13.82 30.68 25.43
N GLY A 253 13.77 30.34 24.14
CA GLY A 253 12.66 29.56 23.59
C GLY A 253 12.63 28.16 24.17
N ILE A 254 11.43 27.59 24.23
CA ILE A 254 11.20 26.24 24.72
C ILE A 254 11.52 25.24 23.58
N PRO A 255 12.24 24.14 23.85
CA PRO A 255 12.40 23.06 22.89
C PRO A 255 11.06 22.40 22.52
N GLY A 256 10.92 22.01 21.26
CA GLY A 256 9.81 21.21 20.77
C GLY A 256 9.86 19.79 21.33
N LYS A 257 8.71 19.12 21.29
CA LYS A 257 8.57 17.73 21.72
C LYS A 257 9.01 16.77 20.61
N VAL A 258 9.60 15.65 21.01
CA VAL A 258 9.87 14.51 20.13
C VAL A 258 8.54 13.86 19.74
N GLY A 259 8.43 13.46 18.48
CA GLY A 259 7.28 12.71 17.96
C GLY A 259 7.20 11.32 18.57
N THR A 260 6.01 10.72 18.56
CA THR A 260 5.83 9.36 19.05
C THR A 260 6.29 8.33 18.03
N LYS A 261 6.82 7.20 18.49
CA LYS A 261 7.10 6.03 17.65
C LYS A 261 5.78 5.37 17.23
N GLY A 262 5.70 4.87 16.00
CA GLY A 262 4.57 4.09 15.52
C GLY A 262 4.46 2.71 16.19
N LYS A 263 3.39 1.99 15.88
CA LYS A 263 3.16 0.61 16.35
C LYS A 263 3.71 -0.40 15.36
N LYS A 264 4.25 -1.51 15.87
CA LYS A 264 4.65 -2.65 15.02
C LYS A 264 3.40 -3.31 14.43
N GLY A 265 3.49 -3.72 13.16
CA GLY A 265 2.46 -4.49 12.49
C GLY A 265 2.32 -5.89 13.07
N GLN A 266 1.11 -6.44 13.01
CA GLN A 266 0.84 -7.82 13.39
C GLN A 266 1.39 -8.78 12.32
N GLU A 267 1.93 -9.91 12.75
CA GLU A 267 2.30 -10.98 11.83
C GLU A 267 1.02 -11.62 11.26
N GLY A 268 1.10 -12.01 9.99
CA GLY A 268 0.01 -12.71 9.31
C GLY A 268 -0.08 -14.17 9.76
N MET A 269 -1.16 -14.82 9.34
CA MET A 269 -1.42 -16.23 9.67
C MET A 269 -1.46 -17.07 8.41
N TYR A 270 -1.02 -18.32 8.52
CA TYR A 270 -1.26 -19.30 7.47
C TYR A 270 -2.13 -20.44 7.99
N ILE A 271 -2.97 -20.95 7.10
CA ILE A 271 -3.80 -22.13 7.32
C ILE A 271 -3.46 -23.11 6.21
N TYR A 272 -3.15 -24.34 6.59
CA TYR A 272 -2.98 -25.44 5.67
C TYR A 272 -4.15 -26.41 5.80
N THR A 273 -4.80 -26.72 4.69
CA THR A 273 -5.88 -27.70 4.64
C THR A 273 -5.52 -28.77 3.62
N LYS A 274 -5.55 -30.03 4.06
CA LYS A 274 -5.50 -31.17 3.15
C LYS A 274 -6.94 -31.65 2.92
N PRO A 275 -7.52 -31.50 1.71
CA PRO A 275 -8.86 -31.97 1.45
C PRO A 275 -8.91 -33.51 1.57
N GLY A 276 -9.84 -34.03 2.37
CA GLY A 276 -10.08 -35.48 2.50
C GLY A 276 -9.24 -36.22 3.54
N SER A 277 -8.61 -35.52 4.49
CA SER A 277 -8.06 -36.10 5.73
C SER A 277 -9.01 -35.91 6.91
#